data_AF-A0A7X5WMQ2-F1
#
_entry.id   AF-A0A7X5WMQ2-F1
#
_cell.length_a   1.000
_cell.length_b   1.000
_cell.length_c   1.000
_cell.angle_alpha   90.00
_cell.angle_beta   90.00
_cell.angle_gamma   90.00
#
_symmetry.space_group_name_H-M   'P 1'
#
loop_
_entity.id
_entity.type
_entity.pdbx_description
1 polymer ?
#
loop_
_entity_poly.entity_id
_entity_poly.type
_entity_poly.pdbx_seq_one_letter_code
_entity_poly.pdbx_strand_id
1 'polypeptide(L)' 'LVRAVRAVLDVDVGLPLRGGLNAGPVFMGDLGSDRRRTFTVMGDTVNLAARLMQKSQPGQLVASRPVLEAV' A
#
# COMPACT_ATOMS: atom_id res chain seq x y z
N LEU A 1 8.71 -7.63 2.43
CA LEU A 1 7.60 -6.66 2.42
C LEU A 1 6.48 -7.01 3.41
N VAL A 2 5.86 -8.19 3.34
CA VAL A 2 4.75 -8.57 4.24
C VAL A 2 5.09 -8.40 5.72
N ARG A 3 6.24 -8.91 6.18
CA ARG A 3 6.67 -8.79 7.59
C ARG A 3 6.82 -7.34 8.05
N ALA A 4 7.33 -6.46 7.19
CA ALA A 4 7.50 -5.05 7.53
C ALA A 4 6.15 -4.35 7.70
N VAL A 5 5.20 -4.58 6.78
CA VAL A 5 3.84 -4.01 6.92
C VAL A 5 3.12 -4.59 8.13
N ARG A 6 3.32 -5.88 8.44
CA ARG A 6 2.80 -6.49 9.67
C ARG A 6 3.34 -5.83 10.92
N ALA A 7 4.66 -5.64 11.00
CA ALA A 7 5.27 -4.95 12.13
C ALA A 7 4.69 -3.55 12.35
N VAL A 8 4.37 -2.80 11.28
CA VAL A 8 3.72 -1.48 11.38
C VAL A 8 2.28 -1.59 11.90
N LEU A 9 1.50 -2.56 11.44
CA LEU A 9 0.13 -2.77 11.90
C LEU A 9 0.05 -3.21 13.37
N ASP A 10 1.09 -3.88 13.86
CA ASP A 10 1.17 -4.37 15.23
C ASP A 10 1.63 -3.28 16.23
N VAL A 11 2.06 -2.10 15.75
CA VAL A 11 2.37 -0.97 16.63
C VAL A 11 1.08 -0.35 17.15
N ASP A 12 0.92 -0.32 18.47
CA ASP A 12 -0.16 0.44 19.10
C ASP A 12 0.16 1.94 19.03
N VAL A 13 -0.50 2.61 18.08
CA VAL A 13 -0.47 4.07 17.91
C VAL A 13 -1.78 4.72 18.34
N GLY A 14 -2.68 3.98 19.02
CA GLY A 14 -4.02 4.45 19.39
C GLY A 14 -4.97 4.66 18.21
N LEU A 15 -4.68 4.08 17.03
CA LEU A 15 -5.51 4.17 15.82
C LEU A 15 -5.84 2.76 15.27
N PRO A 16 -7.05 2.55 14.73
CA PRO A 16 -7.44 1.27 14.13
C PRO A 16 -6.83 1.09 12.73
N LEU A 17 -5.53 0.81 12.68
CA LEU A 17 -4.77 0.67 11.43
C LEU A 17 -5.30 -0.47 10.56
N ARG A 18 -5.20 -0.30 9.24
CA ARG A 18 -5.67 -1.24 8.21
C ARG A 18 -4.62 -1.35 7.12
N GLY A 19 -4.43 -2.54 6.56
CA GLY A 19 -3.38 -2.80 5.58
C GLY A 19 -3.89 -3.44 4.29
N GLY A 20 -3.42 -2.92 3.16
CA GLY A 20 -3.57 -3.54 1.85
C GLY A 20 -2.23 -3.58 1.14
N LEU A 21 -1.86 -4.73 0.57
CA LEU A 21 -0.58 -4.90 -0.11
C LEU A 21 -0.78 -5.52 -1.49
N ASN A 22 -0.20 -4.91 -2.50
CA ASN A 22 -0.20 -5.41 -3.86
C ASN A 22 1.17 -5.18 -4.51
N ALA A 23 1.51 -5.97 -5.51
CA ALA A 23 2.72 -5.86 -6.31
C ALA A 23 2.37 -5.98 -7.79
N GLY A 24 3.05 -5.20 -8.62
CA GLY A 24 2.79 -5.10 -10.04
C GLY A 24 3.47 -3.87 -10.66
N PRO A 25 3.34 -3.67 -11.97
CA PRO A 25 3.90 -2.50 -12.66
C PRO A 25 3.23 -1.21 -12.17
N VAL A 26 4.01 -0.15 -12.07
CA VAL A 26 3.57 1.18 -11.65
C VAL A 26 4.23 2.26 -12.50
N PHE A 27 3.58 3.42 -12.60
CA PHE A 27 4.22 4.64 -13.10
C PHE A 27 4.64 5.48 -11.89
N MET A 28 5.89 5.92 -11.85
CA MET A 28 6.46 6.68 -10.74
C MET A 28 7.22 7.88 -11.29
N GLY A 29 7.04 9.05 -10.68
CA GLY A 29 7.76 10.26 -11.07
C GLY A 29 7.19 11.53 -10.45
N ASP A 30 7.78 12.65 -10.85
CA ASP A 30 7.29 13.98 -10.48
C ASP A 30 6.07 14.36 -11.31
N LEU A 31 4.97 14.69 -10.64
CA LEU A 31 3.77 15.23 -11.27
C LEU A 31 3.56 16.69 -10.84
N GLY A 32 3.29 17.55 -11.82
CA GLY A 32 2.89 18.94 -11.59
C GLY A 32 3.76 19.94 -12.33
N SER A 33 3.53 21.23 -12.07
CA SER A 33 4.31 22.31 -12.67
C SER A 33 5.62 22.53 -11.93
N ASP A 34 6.55 23.29 -12.53
CA ASP A 34 7.83 23.64 -11.91
C ASP A 34 7.70 24.29 -10.52
N ARG A 35 6.58 24.96 -10.26
CA ARG A 35 6.30 25.63 -8.98
C ARG A 35 5.64 24.72 -7.95
N ARG A 36 5.10 23.56 -8.35
CA ARG A 36 4.46 22.59 -7.46
C ARG A 36 4.57 21.20 -8.08
N ARG A 37 5.64 20.50 -7.72
CA ARG A 37 5.86 19.09 -8.08
C ARG A 37 5.59 18.19 -6.89
N THR A 38 4.95 17.07 -7.15
CA THR A 38 4.74 15.99 -6.18
C THR A 38 5.28 14.71 -6.77
N PHE A 39 6.23 14.09 -6.08
CA PHE A 39 6.66 12.75 -6.43
C PHE A 39 5.55 11.75 -6.08
N THR A 40 5.08 11.01 -7.07
CA THR A 40 3.89 10.16 -6.95
C THR A 40 4.03 8.84 -7.68
N VAL A 41 3.20 7.88 -7.28
CA VAL A 41 3.09 6.55 -7.89
C VAL A 41 1.64 6.34 -8.32
N MET A 42 1.44 5.93 -9.58
CA MET A 42 0.12 5.78 -10.18
C MET A 42 -0.03 4.45 -10.90
N GLY A 43 -1.29 4.07 -11.13
CA GLY A 43 -1.69 2.90 -11.90
C GLY A 43 -2.55 1.92 -11.10
N ASP A 44 -3.06 0.91 -11.80
CA ASP A 44 -3.98 -0.09 -11.23
C ASP A 44 -3.38 -0.86 -10.05
N THR A 45 -2.06 -1.06 -10.05
CA THR A 45 -1.36 -1.72 -8.94
C THR A 45 -1.57 -0.99 -7.61
N VAL A 46 -1.49 0.35 -7.61
CA VAL A 46 -1.69 1.19 -6.41
C VAL A 46 -3.17 1.22 -6.03
N ASN A 47 -4.06 1.36 -7.01
CA ASN A 47 -5.51 1.35 -6.79
C ASN A 47 -5.97 0.04 -6.16
N LEU A 48 -5.43 -1.10 -6.61
CA LEU A 48 -5.76 -2.40 -6.03
C LEU A 48 -5.26 -2.50 -4.58
N ALA A 49 -4.04 -2.03 -4.27
CA ALA A 49 -3.57 -2.00 -2.87
C ALA A 49 -4.54 -1.23 -1.95
N ALA A 50 -5.01 -0.05 -2.40
CA ALA A 50 -5.99 0.74 -1.67
C ALA A 50 -7.34 0.00 -1.49
N ARG A 51 -7.83 -0.67 -2.54
CA ARG A 51 -9.06 -1.48 -2.47
C ARG A 51 -8.92 -2.68 -1.51
N LEU A 52 -7.75 -3.32 -1.46
CA LEU A 52 -7.49 -4.41 -0.52
C LEU A 52 -7.48 -3.89 0.94
N MET A 53 -6.86 -2.73 1.18
CA MET A 53 -6.91 -2.08 2.49
C MET A 53 -8.34 -1.74 2.90
N GLN A 54 -9.17 -1.21 2.01
CA GLN A 54 -10.57 -0.89 2.30
C GLN A 54 -11.39 -2.13 2.70
N LYS A 55 -11.06 -3.31 2.16
CA LYS A 55 -11.68 -4.59 2.52
C LYS A 55 -11.15 -5.18 3.83
N SER A 56 -10.03 -4.70 4.34
CA SER A 56 -9.42 -5.19 5.57
C SER A 56 -10.15 -4.66 6.81
N GLN A 57 -10.22 -5.48 7.86
CA GLN A 57 -10.63 -5.06 9.21
C GLN A 57 -9.48 -4.35 9.94
N PRO A 58 -9.74 -3.61 11.03
CA PRO A 58 -8.69 -3.08 11.90
C PRO A 58 -7.70 -4.18 12.34
N GLY A 59 -6.39 -3.90 12.26
CA GLY A 59 -5.29 -4.85 12.51
C GLY A 59 -5.04 -5.86 11.38
N GLN A 60 -5.87 -5.86 10.32
CA GLN A 60 -5.75 -6.84 9.24
C GLN A 60 -4.93 -6.28 8.06
N LEU A 61 -4.08 -7.14 7.50
CA LEU A 61 -3.44 -6.96 6.19
C LEU A 61 -4.10 -7.91 5.21
N VAL A 62 -4.58 -7.37 4.10
CA VAL A 62 -5.00 -8.15 2.94
C VAL A 62 -3.96 -7.96 1.85
N ALA A 63 -3.37 -9.06 1.36
CA ALA A 63 -2.33 -9.06 0.35
C ALA A 63 -2.81 -9.76 -0.93
N SER A 64 -2.39 -9.25 -2.09
CA SER A 64 -2.61 -9.94 -3.36
C SER A 64 -1.69 -11.16 -3.49
N ARG A 65 -2.05 -12.07 -4.40
CA ARG A 65 -1.28 -13.29 -4.66
C ARG A 65 0.18 -13.00 -5.07
N PRO A 66 0.49 -12.07 -5.99
CA PRO A 66 1.87 -11.75 -6.35
C PRO A 66 2.76 -11.37 -5.17
N VAL A 67 2.18 -10.72 -4.15
CA VAL A 67 2.91 -10.35 -2.93
C VAL A 67 3.26 -11.59 -2.09
N LEU A 68 2.35 -12.55 -1.99
CA LEU A 68 2.52 -13.74 -1.18
C LEU A 68 3.46 -14.77 -1.82
N GLU A 69 3.49 -14.83 -3.16
CA GLU A 69 4.38 -15.71 -3.92
C GLU A 69 5.84 -15.22 -3.94
N ALA A 70 6.07 -13.93 -3.65
CA ALA A 70 7.39 -13.32 -3.59
C ALA A 70 8.05 -13.39 -2.19
N VAL A 71 7.46 -14.13 -1.24
CA VAL A 71 7.94 -14.29 0.15
C VAL A 71 8.70 -15.60 0.33
#